data_AF-A0AAN8Z9A0-F1
#
_entry.id   AF-A0AAN8Z9A0-F1
#
_cell.length_a   1.000
_cell.length_b   1.000
_cell.length_c   1.000
_cell.angle_alpha   90.00
_cell.angle_beta   90.00
_cell.angle_gamma   90.00
#
_symmetry.space_group_name_H-M   'P 1'
#
loop_
_entity.id
_entity.type
_entity.pdbx_description
1 polymer ?
#
loop_
_entity_poly.entity_id
_entity_poly.type
_entity_poly.pdbx_seq_one_letter_code
_entity_poly.pdbx_strand_id
1 'polypeptide(L)'
;MSCPLSFRTPTNYHHRHHSIFRLHSFGFHSARIRPRVPLCSESKPFSSRNLINSERRLFLLKSRNQSVRASSGDAESSSFRRASSFSEASEAEAESPRFIEFITSERVKVVAMLGLALALCNADRVVMSVAIVPLSLAHGWSRSFGGIVQSSFLWGYLISPIIGGALVDYYGGKIVMAWGVALWSLSTFLTPWAAETSLWALLAMRVLLGIAEGVALPSMNNMISRWFPQTERSRAVGIAMAGFHLGNAIGLTLSPILMSQGGLFGPFVIFGLSGFLWVLVWLSATASTPDRSSQISKYELDYIQSKRQLSFPREIKPKAANVVPPFRCLLAKQPTWALISANAMHSWGFFVILSWMPIYFNTIYHVDLRQAAWFSAAPWCMMAFIGYFAGFISDTLIQRGTSITLTRKIMQTIGFLGPGIALVGLTRARSPLVASAWLTLAVGLKAFGLSGFLVNLQEIAPQYAGVLHGMSNTAGTLAAIIGTVGAGFFVELVGSFQGFLLLTSLLYLLAALFWNTYSTGERVNFDDTG
;
A
#
# COMPACT_ATOMS: atom_id res chain seq x y z
N MET A 1 -10.64 64.67 11.39
CA MET A 1 -10.14 65.42 10.23
C MET A 1 -9.60 64.38 9.24
N SER A 2 -10.45 63.68 8.52
CA SER A 2 -11.21 64.09 7.32
C SER A 2 -10.35 64.02 6.05
N CYS A 3 -10.66 62.99 5.26
CA CYS A 3 -10.24 62.67 3.90
C CYS A 3 -10.58 63.81 2.90
N PRO A 4 -10.16 63.75 1.63
CA PRO A 4 -11.04 63.03 0.69
C PRO A 4 -10.35 62.27 -0.46
N LEU A 5 -11.04 61.20 -0.87
CA LEU A 5 -10.94 60.51 -2.16
C LEU A 5 -11.43 61.38 -3.32
N SER A 6 -10.91 61.11 -4.53
CA SER A 6 -11.65 61.35 -5.77
C SER A 6 -11.33 60.27 -6.82
N PHE A 7 -12.41 59.72 -7.38
CA PHE A 7 -12.51 58.72 -8.46
C PHE A 7 -12.42 59.38 -9.84
N ARG A 8 -11.84 58.68 -10.85
CA ARG A 8 -12.38 58.56 -12.23
C ARG A 8 -11.54 57.62 -13.13
N THR A 9 -12.20 56.66 -13.76
CA THR A 9 -11.81 55.84 -14.94
C THR A 9 -12.55 56.36 -16.20
N PRO A 10 -12.45 55.75 -17.41
CA PRO A 10 -11.32 55.31 -18.25
C PRO A 10 -11.43 55.84 -19.72
N THR A 11 -10.42 55.64 -20.60
CA THR A 11 -10.60 55.34 -22.07
C THR A 11 -9.28 55.15 -22.85
N ASN A 12 -9.25 54.07 -23.66
CA ASN A 12 -8.61 53.81 -24.97
C ASN A 12 -7.16 54.24 -25.29
N TYR A 13 -6.32 53.29 -25.77
CA TYR A 13 -6.05 53.07 -27.20
C TYR A 13 -5.08 51.88 -27.47
N HIS A 14 -5.35 51.20 -28.58
CA HIS A 14 -4.57 50.14 -29.23
C HIS A 14 -3.14 50.56 -29.64
N HIS A 15 -2.15 49.66 -29.57
CA HIS A 15 -1.29 49.28 -30.71
C HIS A 15 -0.34 48.10 -30.42
N ARG A 16 -0.56 47.01 -31.18
CA ARG A 16 0.39 46.13 -31.90
C ARG A 16 1.90 46.21 -31.57
N HIS A 17 2.52 45.04 -31.31
CA HIS A 17 3.73 44.61 -32.01
C HIS A 17 3.80 43.08 -32.14
N HIS A 18 3.94 42.62 -33.40
CA HIS A 18 4.26 41.27 -33.85
C HIS A 18 5.78 41.04 -33.83
N SER A 19 6.23 39.78 -33.63
CA SER A 19 7.36 39.07 -34.31
C SER A 19 7.59 37.70 -33.62
N ILE A 20 7.12 36.57 -34.16
CA ILE A 20 7.76 35.62 -35.12
C ILE A 20 8.90 34.78 -34.50
N PHE A 21 8.69 33.46 -34.38
CA PHE A 21 9.59 32.44 -34.94
C PHE A 21 8.83 31.15 -35.28
N ARG A 22 9.12 30.62 -36.48
CA ARG A 22 8.43 29.57 -37.24
C ARG A 22 8.73 28.15 -36.72
N LEU A 23 7.74 27.27 -36.81
CA LEU A 23 7.91 25.81 -36.80
C LEU A 23 7.77 25.28 -38.23
N HIS A 24 8.75 24.47 -38.64
CA HIS A 24 8.85 23.81 -39.93
C HIS A 24 7.81 22.68 -40.06
N SER A 25 7.02 22.71 -41.14
CA SER A 25 6.24 21.58 -41.64
C SER A 25 6.99 20.95 -42.81
N PHE A 26 7.31 19.66 -42.70
CA PHE A 26 7.68 18.81 -43.84
C PHE A 26 6.55 17.79 -44.04
N GLY A 27 5.83 17.91 -45.17
CA GLY A 27 5.03 16.80 -45.70
C GLY A 27 5.93 15.84 -46.47
N PHE A 28 5.46 14.61 -46.70
CA PHE A 28 5.50 13.97 -48.03
C PHE A 28 4.71 12.63 -48.01
N HIS A 29 3.85 12.52 -49.01
CA HIS A 29 3.44 11.33 -49.78
C HIS A 29 2.49 10.24 -49.21
N SER A 30 1.29 10.30 -49.79
CA SER A 30 0.36 9.20 -50.04
C SER A 30 0.97 8.18 -51.03
N ALA A 31 0.97 6.90 -50.65
CA ALA A 31 1.12 5.78 -51.58
C ALA A 31 0.08 4.71 -51.25
N ARG A 32 -0.78 4.45 -52.22
CA ARG A 32 -1.90 3.51 -52.23
C ARG A 32 -1.38 2.15 -52.72
N ILE A 33 -1.41 1.09 -51.90
CA ILE A 33 -1.19 -0.29 -52.36
C ILE A 33 -2.26 -1.22 -51.74
N ARG A 34 -2.94 -1.95 -52.63
CA ARG A 34 -4.03 -2.91 -52.42
C ARG A 34 -3.56 -4.21 -51.71
N PRO A 35 -4.50 -5.02 -51.17
CA PRO A 35 -4.20 -6.16 -50.31
C PRO A 35 -3.73 -7.39 -51.10
N ARG A 36 -2.81 -8.18 -50.51
CA ARG A 36 -2.52 -9.56 -50.96
C ARG A 36 -3.09 -10.55 -49.95
N VAL A 37 -4.11 -11.26 -50.42
CA VAL A 37 -4.60 -12.54 -49.91
C VAL A 37 -3.59 -13.63 -50.28
N PRO A 38 -3.32 -14.61 -49.41
CA PRO A 38 -2.98 -15.97 -49.85
C PRO A 38 -4.17 -16.90 -49.60
N LEU A 39 -4.58 -17.58 -50.67
CA LEU A 39 -5.56 -18.65 -50.69
C LEU A 39 -4.96 -19.97 -50.18
N CYS A 40 -5.77 -20.68 -49.41
CA CYS A 40 -5.92 -22.13 -49.24
C CYS A 40 -4.69 -23.04 -49.09
N SER A 41 -4.60 -23.69 -47.92
CA SER A 41 -4.32 -25.13 -47.83
C SER A 41 -5.38 -25.79 -46.94
N GLU A 42 -6.11 -26.74 -47.50
CA GLU A 42 -7.12 -27.56 -46.85
C GLU A 42 -6.54 -28.38 -45.68
N SER A 43 -7.21 -28.38 -44.53
CA SER A 43 -7.04 -29.45 -43.53
C SER A 43 -8.39 -29.80 -42.88
N LYS A 44 -8.70 -31.10 -43.00
CA LYS A 44 -9.91 -31.86 -42.69
C LYS A 44 -10.59 -31.55 -41.32
N PRO A 45 -11.91 -31.81 -41.19
CA PRO A 45 -12.63 -31.65 -39.93
C PRO A 45 -12.22 -32.73 -38.90
N PHE A 46 -11.89 -32.30 -37.69
CA PHE A 46 -11.54 -33.17 -36.57
C PHE A 46 -12.82 -33.80 -35.99
N SER A 47 -12.84 -35.14 -35.99
CA SER A 47 -13.94 -36.00 -35.58
C SER A 47 -14.11 -36.06 -34.06
N SER A 48 -15.33 -35.80 -33.59
CA SER A 48 -15.81 -35.91 -32.21
C SER A 48 -15.95 -37.37 -31.73
N ARG A 49 -14.89 -38.18 -31.84
CA ARG A 49 -14.90 -39.60 -31.41
C ARG A 49 -13.83 -39.99 -30.38
N ASN A 50 -12.99 -39.06 -29.92
CA ASN A 50 -11.91 -39.36 -28.96
C ASN A 50 -12.17 -38.92 -27.51
N LEU A 51 -13.34 -38.35 -27.18
CA LEU A 51 -13.70 -38.02 -25.79
C LEU A 51 -14.47 -39.12 -25.03
N ILE A 52 -14.89 -40.20 -25.70
CA ILE A 52 -15.74 -41.24 -25.09
C ILE A 52 -14.93 -42.47 -24.62
N ASN A 53 -13.66 -42.59 -25.02
CA ASN A 53 -12.82 -43.75 -24.68
C ASN A 53 -11.92 -43.55 -23.44
N SER A 54 -11.76 -42.33 -22.92
CA SER A 54 -11.00 -42.07 -21.69
C SER A 54 -11.81 -42.33 -20.42
N GLU A 55 -13.12 -42.10 -20.44
CA GLU A 55 -13.99 -42.31 -19.26
C GLU A 55 -14.34 -43.79 -19.02
N ARG A 56 -14.40 -44.63 -20.06
CA ARG A 56 -14.63 -46.09 -19.90
C ARG A 56 -13.46 -46.84 -19.26
N ARG A 57 -12.22 -46.34 -19.37
CA ARG A 57 -11.03 -46.98 -18.76
C ARG A 57 -10.93 -46.72 -17.26
N LEU A 58 -11.45 -45.59 -16.76
CA LEU A 58 -11.43 -45.27 -15.33
C LEU A 58 -12.49 -46.05 -14.53
N PHE A 59 -13.61 -46.40 -15.16
CA PHE A 59 -14.70 -47.13 -14.49
C PHE A 59 -14.40 -48.64 -14.33
N LEU A 60 -13.66 -49.24 -15.28
CA LEU A 60 -13.30 -50.67 -15.24
C LEU A 60 -12.18 -51.01 -14.24
N LEU A 61 -11.35 -50.04 -13.85
CA LEU A 61 -10.33 -50.23 -12.80
C LEU A 61 -10.91 -50.14 -11.38
N LYS A 62 -12.05 -49.48 -11.19
CA LYS A 62 -12.69 -49.34 -9.88
C LYS A 62 -13.58 -50.54 -9.53
N SER A 63 -14.10 -51.25 -10.52
CA SER A 63 -14.92 -52.47 -10.34
C SER A 63 -14.10 -53.72 -10.02
N ARG A 64 -12.82 -53.79 -10.44
CA ARG A 64 -11.98 -55.00 -10.25
C ARG A 64 -11.35 -55.13 -8.85
N ASN A 65 -11.37 -54.07 -8.04
CA ASN A 65 -10.88 -54.09 -6.65
C ASN A 65 -11.95 -54.43 -5.61
N GLN A 66 -13.22 -54.54 -5.98
CA GLN A 66 -14.30 -54.90 -5.06
C GLN A 66 -14.68 -56.39 -5.08
N SER A 67 -14.20 -57.19 -6.04
CA SER A 67 -14.56 -58.62 -6.13
C SER A 67 -13.50 -59.61 -5.62
N VAL A 68 -12.43 -59.15 -4.97
CA VAL A 68 -11.37 -60.04 -4.42
C VAL A 68 -11.45 -60.15 -2.88
N ARG A 69 -12.46 -59.55 -2.24
CA ARG A 69 -12.60 -59.53 -0.77
C ARG A 69 -13.66 -60.50 -0.21
N ALA A 70 -13.96 -61.58 -0.93
CA ALA A 70 -14.95 -62.57 -0.52
C ALA A 70 -14.53 -64.00 -0.88
N SER A 71 -13.37 -64.45 -0.39
CA SER A 71 -13.06 -65.88 -0.23
C SER A 71 -11.73 -66.07 0.51
N SER A 72 -11.77 -66.16 1.83
CA SER A 72 -10.83 -66.93 2.68
C SER A 72 -11.10 -66.54 4.13
N GLY A 73 -12.04 -67.27 4.74
CA GLY A 73 -12.05 -67.42 6.19
C GLY A 73 -10.87 -68.30 6.61
N ASP A 74 -10.50 -68.14 7.87
CA ASP A 74 -9.70 -69.07 8.68
C ASP A 74 -8.18 -68.99 8.52
N ALA A 75 -7.57 -67.91 9.03
CA ALA A 75 -6.28 -67.93 9.76
C ALA A 75 -5.83 -66.52 10.22
N GLU A 76 -6.65 -65.78 10.97
CA GLU A 76 -6.20 -64.50 11.59
C GLU A 76 -6.67 -64.39 13.03
N SER A 77 -5.85 -64.90 13.97
CA SER A 77 -6.02 -64.55 15.39
C SER A 77 -4.70 -64.27 16.13
N SER A 78 -3.54 -64.54 15.51
CA SER A 78 -2.22 -64.32 16.12
C SER A 78 -1.40 -63.19 15.49
N SER A 79 -1.72 -62.74 14.27
CA SER A 79 -1.07 -61.60 13.60
C SER A 79 -1.62 -60.23 14.05
N PHE A 80 -2.84 -60.20 14.58
CA PHE A 80 -3.55 -58.95 14.90
C PHE A 80 -3.01 -58.22 16.15
N ARG A 81 -2.30 -58.92 17.06
CA ARG A 81 -1.71 -58.27 18.26
C ARG A 81 -0.36 -57.60 18.02
N ARG A 82 0.31 -57.87 16.89
CA ARG A 82 1.58 -57.22 16.55
C ARG A 82 1.39 -56.03 15.60
N ALA A 83 0.28 -56.02 14.86
CA ALA A 83 -0.15 -54.88 14.04
C ALA A 83 -0.77 -53.73 14.87
N SER A 84 -1.38 -54.02 16.02
CA SER A 84 -1.90 -52.97 16.92
C SER A 84 -0.80 -52.13 17.57
N SER A 85 0.38 -52.70 17.82
CA SER A 85 1.52 -51.96 18.42
C SER A 85 2.25 -51.02 17.45
N PHE A 86 2.02 -51.14 16.14
CA PHE A 86 2.62 -50.25 15.12
C PHE A 86 1.62 -49.21 14.59
N SER A 87 0.32 -49.36 14.89
CA SER A 87 -0.71 -48.41 14.48
C SER A 87 -0.91 -47.27 15.48
N GLU A 88 -0.48 -47.42 16.73
CA GLU A 88 -0.56 -46.35 17.75
C GLU A 88 0.54 -45.27 17.61
N ALA A 89 1.46 -45.40 16.66
CA ALA A 89 2.55 -44.43 16.45
C ALA A 89 2.31 -43.46 15.27
N SER A 90 1.13 -43.46 14.62
CA SER A 90 0.86 -42.63 13.44
C SER A 90 -0.44 -41.80 13.49
N GLU A 91 -1.09 -41.71 14.64
CA GLU A 91 -2.09 -40.67 14.91
C GLU A 91 -1.51 -39.69 15.93
N ALA A 92 -0.38 -39.07 15.57
CA ALA A 92 -0.11 -37.75 16.11
C ALA A 92 -1.16 -36.84 15.47
N GLU A 93 -2.24 -36.59 16.21
CA GLU A 93 -3.13 -35.47 16.00
C GLU A 93 -2.28 -34.30 15.53
N ALA A 94 -2.60 -33.75 14.35
CA ALA A 94 -2.11 -32.44 13.97
C ALA A 94 -2.73 -31.45 14.96
N GLU A 95 -2.13 -31.35 16.16
CA GLU A 95 -2.47 -30.32 17.16
C GLU A 95 -2.48 -29.01 16.38
N SER A 96 -3.65 -28.36 16.33
CA SER A 96 -3.73 -26.98 15.90
C SER A 96 -2.68 -26.20 16.69
N PRO A 97 -1.79 -25.43 16.04
CA PRO A 97 -0.65 -24.84 16.71
C PRO A 97 -1.13 -24.09 17.94
N ARG A 98 -0.52 -24.36 19.10
CA ARG A 98 -0.88 -23.69 20.35
C ARG A 98 -0.73 -22.18 20.12
N PHE A 99 -1.64 -21.38 20.68
CA PHE A 99 -1.64 -19.92 20.53
C PHE A 99 -0.25 -19.28 20.78
N ILE A 100 0.54 -19.88 21.68
CA ILE A 100 1.93 -19.49 21.96
C ILE A 100 2.87 -19.79 20.78
N GLU A 101 2.78 -20.95 20.13
CA GLU A 101 3.58 -21.29 18.94
C GLU A 101 3.25 -20.39 17.73
N PHE A 102 1.99 -19.95 17.63
CA PHE A 102 1.58 -18.96 16.63
C PHE A 102 2.17 -17.57 16.93
N ILE A 103 2.20 -17.14 18.21
CA ILE A 103 2.82 -15.87 18.62
C ILE A 103 4.35 -15.90 18.49
N THR A 104 4.99 -17.05 18.70
CA THR A 104 6.45 -17.22 18.55
C THR A 104 6.89 -17.56 17.13
N SER A 105 5.96 -17.58 16.17
CA SER A 105 6.25 -17.88 14.76
C SER A 105 7.18 -16.81 14.16
N GLU A 106 8.19 -17.26 13.42
CA GLU A 106 9.17 -16.37 12.79
C GLU A 106 8.50 -15.35 11.85
N ARG A 107 7.43 -15.75 11.18
CA ARG A 107 6.59 -14.88 10.36
C ARG A 107 6.03 -13.68 11.14
N VAL A 108 5.49 -13.92 12.34
CA VAL A 108 4.91 -12.85 13.18
C VAL A 108 5.99 -11.87 13.62
N LYS A 109 7.18 -12.38 14.00
CA LYS A 109 8.34 -11.54 14.30
C LYS A 109 8.72 -10.63 13.12
N VAL A 110 8.77 -11.17 11.90
CA VAL A 110 9.07 -10.38 10.69
C VAL A 110 8.04 -9.27 10.47
N VAL A 111 6.75 -9.57 10.60
CA VAL A 111 5.68 -8.56 10.43
C VAL A 111 5.68 -7.52 11.54
N ALA A 112 5.93 -7.92 12.79
CA ALA A 112 6.06 -6.99 13.89
C ALA A 112 7.24 -6.01 13.67
N MET A 113 8.39 -6.52 13.21
CA MET A 113 9.55 -5.70 12.87
C MET A 113 9.26 -4.75 11.70
N LEU A 114 8.54 -5.20 10.67
CA LEU A 114 8.08 -4.35 9.57
C LEU A 114 7.11 -3.26 10.06
N GLY A 115 6.17 -3.61 10.94
CA GLY A 115 5.27 -2.66 11.57
C GLY A 115 6.02 -1.60 12.39
N LEU A 116 7.04 -2.01 13.14
CA LEU A 116 7.90 -1.09 13.90
C LEU A 116 8.69 -0.16 12.97
N ALA A 117 9.22 -0.66 11.85
CA ALA A 117 9.90 0.17 10.85
C ALA A 117 8.96 1.24 10.28
N LEU A 118 7.72 0.85 9.97
CA LEU A 118 6.71 1.77 9.45
C LEU A 118 6.22 2.76 10.51
N ALA A 119 6.18 2.35 11.78
CA ALA A 119 5.91 3.26 12.89
C ALA A 119 7.00 4.33 13.03
N LEU A 120 8.27 3.93 12.98
CA LEU A 120 9.41 4.86 12.99
C LEU A 120 9.37 5.80 11.78
N CYS A 121 9.18 5.25 10.58
CA CYS A 121 9.07 6.03 9.34
C CYS A 121 7.99 7.14 9.43
N ASN A 122 6.79 6.84 9.93
CA ASN A 122 5.77 7.88 10.07
C ASN A 122 6.02 8.82 11.25
N ALA A 123 6.63 8.34 12.34
CA ALA A 123 7.02 9.20 13.45
C ALA A 123 8.02 10.27 12.97
N ASP A 124 9.07 9.86 12.25
CA ASP A 124 10.09 10.74 11.66
C ASP A 124 9.48 11.82 10.75
N ARG A 125 8.50 11.42 9.93
CA ARG A 125 7.75 12.34 9.06
C ARG A 125 7.00 13.41 9.85
N VAL A 126 6.34 13.01 10.94
CA VAL A 126 5.50 13.88 11.78
C VAL A 126 6.30 14.79 12.70
N VAL A 127 7.47 14.35 13.17
CA VAL A 127 8.33 15.13 14.09
C VAL A 127 8.61 16.53 13.53
N MET A 128 8.92 16.64 12.23
CA MET A 128 9.15 17.96 11.61
C MET A 128 7.90 18.84 11.61
N SER A 129 6.70 18.26 11.44
CA SER A 129 5.45 19.01 11.48
C SER A 129 5.17 19.61 12.86
N VAL A 130 5.61 18.95 13.93
CA VAL A 130 5.54 19.47 15.31
C VAL A 130 6.64 20.51 15.56
N ALA A 131 7.87 20.23 15.12
CA ALA A 131 9.03 21.07 15.37
C ALA A 131 9.04 22.37 14.54
N ILE A 132 8.32 22.44 13.42
CA ILE A 132 8.40 23.60 12.50
C ILE A 132 7.99 24.91 13.16
N VAL A 133 7.00 24.88 14.07
CA VAL A 133 6.47 26.07 14.72
C VAL A 133 7.55 26.69 15.62
N PRO A 134 8.11 25.95 16.61
CA PRO A 134 9.19 26.49 17.43
C PRO A 134 10.48 26.77 16.64
N LEU A 135 10.81 25.99 15.60
CA LEU A 135 11.95 26.31 14.71
C LEU A 135 11.76 27.64 13.99
N SER A 136 10.55 27.89 13.48
CA SER A 136 10.24 29.14 12.79
C SER A 136 10.31 30.33 13.74
N LEU A 137 9.90 30.16 15.00
CA LEU A 137 10.01 31.21 16.01
C LEU A 137 11.47 31.47 16.41
N ALA A 138 12.27 30.42 16.61
CA ALA A 138 13.67 30.53 17.01
C ALA A 138 14.54 31.20 15.93
N HIS A 139 14.25 30.94 14.65
CA HIS A 139 15.01 31.48 13.53
C HIS A 139 14.30 32.63 12.77
N GLY A 140 13.16 33.11 13.26
CA GLY A 140 12.41 34.21 12.63
C GLY A 140 11.88 33.90 11.21
N TRP A 141 11.56 32.65 10.91
CA TRP A 141 11.09 32.24 9.58
C TRP A 141 9.67 32.72 9.29
N SER A 142 9.43 33.06 8.01
CA SER A 142 8.08 33.32 7.54
C SER A 142 7.26 32.02 7.48
N ARG A 143 5.93 32.13 7.59
CA ARG A 143 5.02 30.98 7.47
C ARG A 143 5.20 30.24 6.14
N SER A 144 5.41 30.98 5.06
CA SER A 144 5.67 30.42 3.74
C SER A 144 6.94 29.56 3.73
N PHE A 145 7.99 30.00 4.43
CA PHE A 145 9.22 29.23 4.54
C PHE A 145 9.03 27.93 5.34
N GLY A 146 8.27 27.98 6.44
CA GLY A 146 7.90 26.77 7.18
C GLY A 146 7.19 25.73 6.29
N GLY A 147 6.33 26.20 5.38
CA GLY A 147 5.70 25.37 4.35
C GLY A 147 6.68 24.77 3.33
N ILE A 148 7.73 25.51 2.93
CA ILE A 148 8.80 25.01 2.05
C ILE A 148 9.56 23.88 2.76
N VAL A 149 9.94 24.06 4.02
CA VAL A 149 10.63 23.02 4.80
C VAL A 149 9.78 21.76 4.93
N GLN A 150 8.49 21.89 5.22
CA GLN A 150 7.59 20.74 5.27
C GLN A 150 7.44 20.03 3.92
N SER A 151 7.25 20.79 2.84
CA SER A 151 7.03 20.24 1.49
C SER A 151 8.28 19.67 0.82
N SER A 152 9.49 20.09 1.23
CA SER A 152 10.76 19.59 0.69
C SER A 152 10.93 18.07 0.81
N PHE A 153 10.32 17.45 1.82
CA PHE A 153 10.23 15.99 1.94
C PHE A 153 9.57 15.34 0.71
N LEU A 154 8.49 15.94 0.21
CA LEU A 154 7.72 15.41 -0.92
C LEU A 154 8.53 15.45 -2.22
N TRP A 155 9.50 16.37 -2.34
CA TRP A 155 10.36 16.47 -3.53
C TRP A 155 11.21 15.21 -3.70
N GLY A 156 11.77 14.69 -2.60
CA GLY A 156 12.49 13.42 -2.59
C GLY A 156 11.58 12.20 -2.70
N TYR A 157 10.42 12.25 -2.04
CA TYR A 157 9.47 11.14 -1.97
C TYR A 157 8.70 10.89 -3.28
N LEU A 158 8.65 11.85 -4.21
CA LEU A 158 7.85 11.71 -5.43
C LEU A 158 8.35 10.57 -6.34
N ILE A 159 9.65 10.47 -6.54
CA ILE A 159 10.28 9.53 -7.49
C ILE A 159 10.86 8.31 -6.77
N SER A 160 11.25 8.46 -5.50
CA SER A 160 11.91 7.40 -4.74
C SER A 160 11.13 6.08 -4.62
N PRO A 161 9.78 6.01 -4.59
CA PRO A 161 9.07 4.74 -4.52
C PRO A 161 9.23 3.89 -5.79
N ILE A 162 9.36 4.52 -6.96
CA ILE A 162 9.60 3.81 -8.23
C ILE A 162 11.00 3.20 -8.21
N ILE A 163 12.00 4.00 -7.84
CA ILE A 163 13.40 3.55 -7.74
C ILE A 163 13.52 2.47 -6.66
N GLY A 164 12.94 2.71 -5.49
CA GLY A 164 12.88 1.77 -4.36
C GLY A 164 12.20 0.46 -4.75
N GLY A 165 11.11 0.52 -5.50
CA GLY A 165 10.44 -0.64 -6.05
C GLY A 165 11.35 -1.50 -6.92
N ALA A 166 12.07 -0.89 -7.86
CA ALA A 166 13.04 -1.58 -8.72
C ALA A 166 14.20 -2.19 -7.91
N LEU A 167 14.73 -1.43 -6.93
CA LEU A 167 15.78 -1.92 -6.03
C LEU A 167 15.32 -3.11 -5.19
N VAL A 168 14.08 -3.09 -4.69
CA VAL A 168 13.48 -4.18 -3.90
C VAL A 168 13.28 -5.44 -4.73
N ASP A 169 12.83 -5.30 -5.98
CA ASP A 169 12.65 -6.43 -6.88
C ASP A 169 14.00 -7.11 -7.19
N TYR A 170 15.11 -6.35 -7.24
CA TYR A 170 16.46 -6.86 -7.51
C TYR A 170 17.21 -7.37 -6.26
N TYR A 171 17.41 -6.51 -5.26
CA TYR A 171 18.20 -6.82 -4.05
C TYR A 171 17.39 -7.51 -2.94
N GLY A 172 16.06 -7.49 -3.04
CA GLY A 172 15.14 -8.04 -2.04
C GLY A 172 14.80 -7.07 -0.90
N GLY A 173 13.62 -7.27 -0.30
CA GLY A 173 13.08 -6.34 0.71
C GLY A 173 13.90 -6.20 1.99
N LYS A 174 14.63 -7.24 2.45
CA LYS A 174 15.42 -7.15 3.70
C LYS A 174 16.52 -6.11 3.61
N ILE A 175 17.35 -6.19 2.57
CA ILE A 175 18.53 -5.35 2.41
C ILE A 175 18.09 -3.92 2.10
N VAL A 176 17.14 -3.74 1.18
CA VAL A 176 16.66 -2.41 0.80
C VAL A 176 15.95 -1.71 1.96
N MET A 177 15.17 -2.43 2.78
CA MET A 177 14.61 -1.86 4.01
C MET A 177 15.72 -1.38 4.96
N ALA A 178 16.77 -2.18 5.18
CA ALA A 178 17.85 -1.81 6.08
C ALA A 178 18.58 -0.53 5.63
N TRP A 179 18.90 -0.42 4.33
CA TRP A 179 19.50 0.78 3.76
C TRP A 179 18.58 1.99 3.84
N GLY A 180 17.29 1.80 3.55
CA GLY A 180 16.28 2.83 3.72
C GLY A 180 16.29 3.36 5.15
N VAL A 181 16.14 2.46 6.14
CA VAL A 181 16.08 2.82 7.56
C VAL A 181 17.33 3.55 8.00
N ALA A 182 18.51 3.00 7.69
CA ALA A 182 19.76 3.63 8.02
C ALA A 182 19.87 5.05 7.44
N LEU A 183 19.44 5.24 6.18
CA LEU A 183 19.55 6.53 5.50
C LEU A 183 18.53 7.56 6.01
N TRP A 184 17.27 7.18 6.24
CA TRP A 184 16.29 8.12 6.78
C TRP A 184 16.60 8.45 8.23
N SER A 185 17.04 7.48 9.03
CA SER A 185 17.44 7.70 10.42
C SER A 185 18.70 8.57 10.53
N LEU A 186 19.66 8.40 9.62
CA LEU A 186 20.81 9.31 9.52
C LEU A 186 20.35 10.73 9.20
N SER A 187 19.43 10.89 8.24
CA SER A 187 18.90 12.19 7.88
C SER A 187 18.16 12.87 9.04
N THR A 188 17.28 12.12 9.74
CA THR A 188 16.59 12.60 10.94
C THR A 188 17.59 12.99 12.02
N PHE A 189 18.57 12.14 12.30
CA PHE A 189 19.60 12.40 13.30
C PHE A 189 20.40 13.65 12.95
N LEU A 190 20.80 13.87 11.69
CA LEU A 190 21.58 15.03 11.27
C LEU A 190 20.75 16.33 11.12
N THR A 191 19.42 16.24 11.16
CA THR A 191 18.52 17.39 10.97
C THR A 191 18.77 18.56 11.93
N PRO A 192 19.03 18.35 13.25
CA PRO A 192 19.39 19.41 14.18
C PRO A 192 20.59 20.24 13.73
N TRP A 193 21.72 19.57 13.47
CA TRP A 193 22.95 20.21 13.02
C TRP A 193 22.76 20.92 11.67
N ALA A 194 21.97 20.33 10.77
CA ALA A 194 21.62 20.94 9.51
C ALA A 194 20.79 22.21 9.69
N ALA A 195 19.82 22.21 10.62
CA ALA A 195 18.99 23.38 10.92
C ALA A 195 19.79 24.55 11.49
N GLU A 196 20.80 24.27 12.34
CA GLU A 196 21.69 25.29 12.90
C GLU A 196 22.69 25.85 11.88
N THR A 197 23.17 25.01 10.96
CA THR A 197 24.22 25.41 10.01
C THR A 197 23.66 26.23 8.85
N SER A 198 22.61 25.75 8.18
CA SER A 198 22.08 26.41 6.98
C SER A 198 20.69 25.88 6.62
N LEU A 199 19.84 26.79 6.16
CA LEU A 199 18.53 26.47 5.58
C LEU A 199 18.63 25.45 4.45
N TRP A 200 19.64 25.57 3.59
CA TRP A 200 19.84 24.63 2.49
C TRP A 200 20.23 23.23 2.97
N ALA A 201 20.98 23.15 4.06
CA ALA A 201 21.32 21.87 4.69
C ALA A 201 20.07 21.21 5.28
N LEU A 202 19.20 21.97 5.94
CA LEU A 202 17.92 21.47 6.43
C LEU A 202 17.04 20.93 5.30
N LEU A 203 16.90 21.69 4.21
CA LEU A 203 16.16 21.24 3.03
C LEU A 203 16.76 19.97 2.41
N ALA A 204 18.09 19.88 2.34
CA ALA A 204 18.78 18.70 1.83
C ALA A 204 18.51 17.45 2.68
N MET A 205 18.56 17.56 4.01
CA MET A 205 18.20 16.45 4.91
C MET A 205 16.73 16.05 4.72
N ARG A 206 15.82 17.01 4.60
CA ARG A 206 14.40 16.71 4.35
C ARG A 206 14.16 15.99 3.02
N VAL A 207 14.84 16.40 1.95
CA VAL A 207 14.80 15.71 0.66
C VAL A 207 15.38 14.30 0.78
N LEU A 208 16.52 14.14 1.46
CA LEU A 208 17.16 12.85 1.69
C LEU A 208 16.25 11.89 2.47
N LEU A 209 15.55 12.40 3.49
CA LEU A 209 14.54 11.65 4.25
C LEU A 209 13.44 11.13 3.32
N GLY A 210 12.91 11.99 2.44
CA GLY A 210 11.89 11.60 1.46
C GLY A 210 12.38 10.56 0.44
N ILE A 211 13.64 10.65 0.01
CA ILE A 211 14.25 9.64 -0.86
C ILE A 211 14.32 8.30 -0.14
N ALA A 212 14.81 8.29 1.10
CA ALA A 212 15.02 7.08 1.88
C ALA A 212 13.69 6.41 2.28
N GLU A 213 12.68 7.16 2.73
CA GLU A 213 11.37 6.61 3.11
C GLU A 213 10.61 5.99 1.94
N GLY A 214 10.89 6.41 0.70
CA GLY A 214 10.19 5.90 -0.49
C GLY A 214 10.34 4.39 -0.71
N VAL A 215 11.38 3.78 -0.14
CA VAL A 215 11.63 2.33 -0.29
C VAL A 215 10.87 1.48 0.73
N ALA A 216 10.28 2.09 1.76
CA ALA A 216 9.71 1.36 2.90
C ALA A 216 8.50 0.50 2.53
N LEU A 217 7.49 1.08 1.87
CA LEU A 217 6.27 0.35 1.49
C LEU A 217 6.50 -0.74 0.41
N PRO A 218 7.32 -0.51 -0.65
CA PRO A 218 7.74 -1.59 -1.54
C PRO A 218 8.44 -2.74 -0.81
N SER A 219 9.36 -2.41 0.11
CA SER A 219 10.12 -3.40 0.88
C SER A 219 9.22 -4.23 1.81
N MET A 220 8.26 -3.59 2.48
CA MET A 220 7.26 -4.26 3.32
C MET A 220 6.45 -5.27 2.51
N ASN A 221 5.88 -4.85 1.37
CA ASN A 221 5.08 -5.75 0.53
C ASN A 221 5.91 -6.92 0.00
N ASN A 222 7.14 -6.66 -0.46
CA ASN A 222 8.04 -7.72 -0.91
C ASN A 222 8.32 -8.75 0.19
N MET A 223 8.59 -8.30 1.42
CA MET A 223 8.82 -9.20 2.56
C MET A 223 7.57 -10.01 2.91
N ILE A 224 6.41 -9.37 3.00
CA ILE A 224 5.15 -10.08 3.30
C ILE A 224 4.83 -11.11 2.21
N SER A 225 5.03 -10.79 0.93
CA SER A 225 4.80 -11.72 -0.19
C SER A 225 5.64 -13.01 -0.11
N ARG A 226 6.83 -12.91 0.51
CA ARG A 226 7.81 -14.00 0.63
C ARG A 226 7.61 -14.84 1.88
N TRP A 227 7.22 -14.20 2.98
CA TRP A 227 7.05 -14.84 4.28
C TRP A 227 5.64 -15.38 4.52
N PHE A 228 4.61 -14.84 3.85
CA PHE A 228 3.21 -15.21 4.10
C PHE A 228 2.54 -15.88 2.89
N PRO A 229 1.81 -16.99 3.11
CA PRO A 229 0.90 -17.57 2.12
C PRO A 229 -0.19 -16.57 1.70
N GLN A 230 -0.71 -16.71 0.46
CA GLN A 230 -1.78 -15.85 -0.06
C GLN A 230 -2.99 -15.72 0.88
N THR A 231 -3.31 -16.78 1.62
CA THR A 231 -4.45 -16.86 2.55
C THR A 231 -4.25 -16.12 3.87
N GLU A 232 -3.06 -15.57 4.12
CA GLU A 232 -2.71 -14.86 5.38
C GLU A 232 -2.07 -13.47 5.12
N ARG A 233 -1.89 -13.11 3.84
CA ARG A 233 -1.19 -11.87 3.44
C ARG A 233 -1.94 -10.62 3.85
N SER A 234 -3.28 -10.64 3.83
CA SER A 234 -4.06 -9.43 4.11
C SER A 234 -3.96 -9.06 5.59
N ARG A 235 -3.98 -10.04 6.49
CA ARG A 235 -3.71 -9.86 7.93
C ARG A 235 -2.31 -9.30 8.16
N ALA A 236 -1.28 -9.87 7.51
CA ALA A 236 0.09 -9.41 7.65
C ALA A 236 0.27 -7.93 7.21
N VAL A 237 -0.31 -7.54 6.07
CA VAL A 237 -0.32 -6.14 5.61
C VAL A 237 -1.08 -5.25 6.60
N GLY A 238 -2.21 -5.72 7.13
CA GLY A 238 -2.99 -5.00 8.15
C GLY A 238 -2.17 -4.69 9.40
N ILE A 239 -1.41 -5.66 9.93
CA ILE A 239 -0.54 -5.44 11.11
C ILE A 239 0.60 -4.46 10.78
N ALA A 240 1.27 -4.61 9.64
CA ALA A 240 2.36 -3.71 9.27
C ALA A 240 1.87 -2.26 9.08
N MET A 241 0.73 -2.07 8.41
CA MET A 241 0.11 -0.75 8.23
C MET A 241 -0.49 -0.19 9.53
N ALA A 242 -0.92 -1.04 10.48
CA ALA A 242 -1.27 -0.56 11.82
C ALA A 242 -0.07 0.13 12.49
N GLY A 243 1.14 -0.43 12.35
CA GLY A 243 2.38 0.23 12.75
C GLY A 243 2.56 1.60 12.10
N PHE A 244 2.37 1.69 10.77
CA PHE A 244 2.39 2.98 10.04
C PHE A 244 1.45 4.02 10.67
N HIS A 245 0.19 3.66 10.94
CA HIS A 245 -0.79 4.59 11.51
C HIS A 245 -0.51 4.95 12.97
N LEU A 246 -0.07 3.99 13.78
CA LEU A 246 0.34 4.23 15.17
C LEU A 246 1.57 5.14 15.25
N GLY A 247 2.48 5.06 14.27
CA GLY A 247 3.62 5.98 14.15
C GLY A 247 3.22 7.44 14.12
N ASN A 248 2.12 7.79 13.46
CA ASN A 248 1.60 9.17 13.48
C ASN A 248 1.15 9.60 14.88
N ALA A 249 0.41 8.74 15.58
CA ALA A 249 -0.06 9.02 16.93
C ALA A 249 1.12 9.16 17.91
N ILE A 250 2.10 8.25 17.83
CA ILE A 250 3.32 8.30 18.63
C ILE A 250 4.12 9.56 18.31
N GLY A 251 4.34 9.88 17.04
CA GLY A 251 5.05 11.09 16.63
C GLY A 251 4.39 12.37 17.13
N LEU A 252 3.06 12.49 17.03
CA LEU A 252 2.32 13.67 17.49
C LEU A 252 2.34 13.84 19.02
N THR A 253 2.30 12.73 19.77
CA THR A 253 2.19 12.77 21.25
C THR A 253 3.54 12.78 21.94
N LEU A 254 4.49 11.98 21.46
CA LEU A 254 5.80 11.82 22.06
C LEU A 254 6.74 12.98 21.71
N SER A 255 6.66 13.54 20.49
CA SER A 255 7.57 14.62 20.09
C SER A 255 7.48 15.85 21.02
N PRO A 256 6.30 16.40 21.36
CA PRO A 256 6.23 17.53 22.30
C PRO A 256 6.82 17.23 23.69
N ILE A 257 6.67 15.99 24.19
CA ILE A 257 7.22 15.56 25.49
C ILE A 257 8.75 15.50 25.42
N LEU A 258 9.28 14.93 24.33
CA LEU A 258 10.72 14.88 24.10
C LEU A 258 11.31 16.29 23.91
N MET A 259 10.55 17.21 23.32
CA MET A 259 10.97 18.60 23.16
C MET A 259 11.04 19.35 24.48
N SER A 260 10.10 19.11 25.40
CA SER A 260 10.09 19.80 26.70
C SER A 260 11.22 19.34 27.62
N GLN A 261 11.67 18.09 27.50
CA GLN A 261 12.73 17.52 28.34
C GLN A 261 14.12 17.61 27.68
N GLY A 262 14.20 17.32 26.38
CA GLY A 262 15.45 17.21 25.62
C GLY A 262 15.74 18.39 24.68
N GLY A 263 14.96 19.47 24.78
CA GLY A 263 15.06 20.64 23.91
C GLY A 263 14.48 20.43 22.51
N LEU A 264 14.47 21.49 21.70
CA LEU A 264 13.84 21.53 20.37
C LEU A 264 14.24 20.35 19.46
N PHE A 265 15.50 19.91 19.56
CA PHE A 265 16.07 18.87 18.73
C PHE A 265 16.01 17.46 19.33
N GLY A 266 15.59 17.31 20.59
CA GLY A 266 15.49 16.03 21.29
C GLY A 266 14.76 14.92 20.52
N PRO A 267 13.57 15.17 19.92
CA PRO A 267 12.86 14.15 19.16
C PRO A 267 13.66 13.63 17.96
N PHE A 268 14.32 14.51 17.21
CA PHE A 268 15.09 14.11 16.01
C PHE A 268 16.24 13.17 16.37
N VAL A 269 16.93 13.47 17.48
CA VAL A 269 18.02 12.63 17.98
C VAL A 269 17.49 11.27 18.43
N ILE A 270 16.41 11.24 19.23
CA ILE A 270 15.86 10.00 19.79
C ILE A 270 15.29 9.09 18.69
N PHE A 271 14.46 9.65 17.79
CA PHE A 271 13.91 8.86 16.70
C PHE A 271 14.99 8.42 15.70
N GLY A 272 15.95 9.29 15.37
CA GLY A 272 17.10 8.93 14.54
C GLY A 272 17.93 7.78 15.13
N LEU A 273 18.28 7.84 16.41
CA LEU A 273 19.01 6.76 17.09
C LEU A 273 18.20 5.46 17.19
N SER A 274 16.89 5.56 17.41
CA SER A 274 16.02 4.39 17.49
C SER A 274 15.95 3.62 16.16
N GLY A 275 16.05 4.31 15.03
CA GLY A 275 16.12 3.67 13.72
C GLY A 275 17.45 2.96 13.46
N PHE A 276 18.59 3.50 13.92
CA PHE A 276 19.86 2.76 13.88
C PHE A 276 19.81 1.49 14.74
N LEU A 277 19.25 1.57 15.95
CA LEU A 277 19.02 0.41 16.80
C LEU A 277 18.13 -0.62 16.09
N TRP A 278 17.07 -0.17 15.43
CA TRP A 278 16.21 -1.03 14.64
C TRP A 278 16.99 -1.74 13.52
N VAL A 279 17.89 -1.04 12.80
CA VAL A 279 18.71 -1.65 11.73
C VAL A 279 19.63 -2.75 12.28
N LEU A 280 20.27 -2.51 13.43
CA LEU A 280 21.13 -3.51 14.08
C LEU A 280 20.35 -4.78 14.42
N VAL A 281 19.15 -4.63 14.97
CA VAL A 281 18.26 -5.76 15.28
C VAL A 281 17.73 -6.41 14.00
N TRP A 282 17.35 -5.64 12.99
CA TRP A 282 16.80 -6.15 11.73
C TRP A 282 17.80 -7.01 10.97
N LEU A 283 19.05 -6.56 10.87
CA LEU A 283 20.09 -7.29 10.14
C LEU A 283 20.41 -8.64 10.79
N SER A 284 20.40 -8.70 12.12
CA SER A 284 20.71 -9.91 12.89
C SER A 284 19.51 -10.85 13.08
N ALA A 285 18.30 -10.31 13.29
CA ALA A 285 17.13 -11.09 13.72
C ALA A 285 16.17 -11.50 12.60
N THR A 286 16.35 -11.03 11.36
CA THR A 286 15.45 -11.33 10.24
C THR A 286 16.17 -11.93 9.04
N ALA A 287 15.46 -12.65 8.17
CA ALA A 287 16.01 -13.21 6.93
C ALA A 287 15.24 -12.73 5.70
N SER A 288 15.94 -12.66 4.55
CA SER A 288 15.33 -12.20 3.29
C SER A 288 14.28 -13.16 2.73
N THR A 289 14.42 -14.43 3.07
CA THR A 289 13.51 -15.51 2.66
C THR A 289 13.42 -16.52 3.80
N PRO A 290 12.29 -17.22 3.95
CA PRO A 290 12.08 -18.15 5.07
C PRO A 290 13.09 -19.31 5.07
N ASP A 291 13.56 -19.76 3.90
CA ASP A 291 14.58 -20.83 3.76
C ASP A 291 15.96 -20.46 4.32
N ARG A 292 16.26 -19.16 4.44
CA ARG A 292 17.53 -18.67 4.99
C ARG A 292 17.45 -18.33 6.48
N SER A 293 16.28 -18.46 7.10
CA SER A 293 16.15 -18.23 8.53
C SER A 293 16.66 -19.44 9.30
N SER A 294 17.61 -19.22 10.22
CA SER A 294 18.09 -20.27 11.11
C SER A 294 17.10 -20.60 12.24
N GLN A 295 16.17 -19.68 12.53
CA GLN A 295 15.23 -19.77 13.66
C GLN A 295 13.85 -20.31 13.24
N ILE A 296 13.62 -20.60 11.96
CA ILE A 296 12.34 -21.10 11.47
C ILE A 296 12.15 -22.59 11.78
N SER A 297 10.98 -22.94 12.29
CA SER A 297 10.60 -24.34 12.45
C SER A 297 10.43 -25.03 11.10
N LYS A 298 10.82 -26.31 11.00
CA LYS A 298 10.64 -27.11 9.78
C LYS A 298 9.17 -27.15 9.35
N TYR A 299 8.26 -27.31 10.30
CA TYR A 299 6.82 -27.29 10.06
C TYR A 299 6.35 -25.98 9.42
N GLU A 300 6.84 -24.85 9.93
CA GLU A 300 6.49 -23.52 9.43
C GLU A 300 7.02 -23.30 8.00
N LEU A 301 8.25 -23.72 7.74
CA LEU A 301 8.83 -23.66 6.40
C LEU A 301 8.02 -24.50 5.40
N ASP A 302 7.68 -25.73 5.76
CA ASP A 302 6.89 -26.64 4.93
C ASP A 302 5.46 -26.11 4.70
N TYR A 303 4.85 -25.50 5.70
CA TYR A 303 3.55 -24.82 5.58
C TYR A 303 3.60 -23.69 4.55
N ILE A 304 4.62 -22.82 4.60
CA ILE A 304 4.78 -21.71 3.66
C ILE A 304 5.02 -22.25 2.24
N GLN A 305 5.92 -23.23 2.10
CA GLN A 305 6.30 -23.79 0.79
C GLN A 305 5.16 -24.57 0.14
N SER A 306 4.45 -25.42 0.89
CA SER A 306 3.31 -26.19 0.38
C SER A 306 2.18 -25.28 -0.11
N LYS A 307 1.79 -24.27 0.69
CA LYS A 307 0.77 -23.28 0.29
C LYS A 307 1.23 -22.43 -0.90
N ARG A 308 2.53 -22.11 -0.98
CA ARG A 308 3.08 -21.42 -2.16
C ARG A 308 2.99 -22.30 -3.40
N GLN A 309 3.31 -23.59 -3.34
CA GLN A 309 3.20 -24.50 -4.48
C GLN A 309 1.74 -24.73 -4.93
N LEU A 310 0.80 -24.78 -3.98
CA LEU A 310 -0.64 -24.85 -4.26
C LEU A 310 -1.15 -23.58 -4.97
N SER A 311 -0.69 -22.41 -4.54
CA SER A 311 -1.00 -21.13 -5.19
C SER A 311 -0.28 -20.96 -6.55
N PHE A 312 0.80 -21.70 -6.79
CA PHE A 312 1.66 -21.56 -7.97
C PHE A 312 2.12 -22.93 -8.49
N PRO A 313 1.26 -23.66 -9.24
CA PRO A 313 1.63 -24.94 -9.83
C PRO A 313 2.69 -24.72 -10.92
N ARG A 314 3.94 -25.10 -10.62
CA ARG A 314 5.07 -25.38 -11.52
C ARG A 314 5.50 -24.32 -12.56
N GLU A 315 6.75 -23.87 -12.37
CA GLU A 315 7.72 -23.26 -13.31
C GLU A 315 7.46 -21.80 -13.75
N ILE A 316 8.47 -20.92 -13.81
CA ILE A 316 9.68 -20.93 -14.63
C ILE A 316 10.88 -20.45 -13.79
N LYS A 317 12.07 -20.99 -14.08
CA LYS A 317 13.38 -20.52 -13.57
C LYS A 317 13.42 -18.99 -13.39
N PRO A 318 14.12 -18.45 -12.38
CA PRO A 318 14.36 -17.02 -12.31
C PRO A 318 15.14 -16.62 -13.57
N LYS A 319 14.45 -16.17 -14.62
CA LYS A 319 15.11 -15.45 -15.70
C LYS A 319 15.74 -14.24 -15.04
N ALA A 320 17.04 -14.05 -15.26
CA ALA A 320 17.75 -12.88 -14.81
C ALA A 320 16.89 -11.66 -15.16
N ALA A 321 16.40 -10.97 -14.12
CA ALA A 321 15.56 -9.81 -14.30
C ALA A 321 16.34 -8.85 -15.19
N ASN A 322 15.82 -8.55 -16.39
CA ASN A 322 16.31 -7.41 -17.13
C ASN A 322 16.20 -6.21 -16.19
N VAL A 323 17.30 -5.47 -16.04
CA VAL A 323 17.48 -4.37 -15.07
C VAL A 323 16.42 -3.27 -15.21
N VAL A 324 15.76 -3.21 -16.37
CA VAL A 324 14.70 -2.24 -16.66
C VAL A 324 13.37 -2.99 -16.76
N PRO A 325 12.44 -2.76 -15.82
CA PRO A 325 11.07 -3.25 -15.91
C PRO A 325 10.45 -2.75 -17.23
N PRO A 326 9.70 -3.59 -17.96
CA PRO A 326 9.07 -3.15 -19.20
C PRO A 326 7.88 -2.23 -18.89
N PHE A 327 8.15 -0.96 -18.54
CA PHE A 327 7.14 0.04 -18.15
C PHE A 327 6.01 0.15 -19.17
N ARG A 328 6.34 0.06 -20.46
CA ARG A 328 5.35 0.05 -21.55
C ARG A 328 4.39 -1.14 -21.44
N CYS A 329 4.89 -2.33 -21.12
CA CYS A 329 4.06 -3.53 -20.99
C CYS A 329 3.22 -3.49 -19.70
N LEU A 330 3.79 -3.01 -18.60
CA LEU A 330 3.07 -2.80 -17.35
C LEU A 330 1.90 -1.82 -17.53
N LEU A 331 2.15 -0.67 -18.16
CA LEU A 331 1.15 0.37 -18.39
C LEU A 331 0.17 0.04 -19.53
N ALA A 332 0.45 -0.95 -20.37
CA ALA A 332 -0.48 -1.38 -21.43
C ALA A 332 -1.69 -2.16 -20.88
N LYS A 333 -1.58 -2.78 -19.70
CA LYS A 333 -2.64 -3.64 -19.15
C LYS A 333 -3.57 -2.84 -18.24
N GLN A 334 -4.88 -3.07 -18.38
CA GLN A 334 -5.92 -2.39 -17.60
C GLN A 334 -5.82 -2.59 -16.07
N PRO A 335 -5.45 -3.78 -15.53
CA PRO A 335 -5.31 -3.97 -14.09
C PRO A 335 -4.28 -3.05 -13.42
N THR A 336 -3.22 -2.66 -14.15
CA THR A 336 -2.23 -1.69 -13.67
C THR A 336 -2.88 -0.32 -13.42
N TRP A 337 -3.72 0.16 -14.34
CA TRP A 337 -4.44 1.42 -14.17
C TRP A 337 -5.47 1.35 -13.05
N ALA A 338 -6.13 0.20 -12.86
CA ALA A 338 -7.01 -0.02 -11.71
C ALA A 338 -6.26 0.18 -10.37
N LEU A 339 -5.04 -0.37 -10.26
CA LEU A 339 -4.18 -0.19 -9.08
C LEU A 339 -3.71 1.24 -8.88
N ILE A 340 -3.22 1.89 -9.95
CA ILE A 340 -2.75 3.28 -9.91
C ILE A 340 -3.88 4.21 -9.48
N SER A 341 -5.06 4.08 -10.11
CA SER A 341 -6.24 4.88 -9.78
C SER A 341 -6.73 4.63 -8.35
N ALA A 342 -6.69 3.38 -7.88
CA ALA A 342 -7.11 3.05 -6.53
C ALA A 342 -6.17 3.66 -5.48
N ASN A 343 -4.86 3.57 -5.68
CA ASN A 343 -3.90 4.18 -4.76
C ASN A 343 -3.94 5.72 -4.82
N ALA A 344 -4.14 6.30 -6.00
CA ALA A 344 -4.37 7.74 -6.19
C ALA A 344 -5.55 8.23 -5.36
N MET A 345 -6.71 7.57 -5.49
CA MET A 345 -7.91 7.94 -4.75
C MET A 345 -7.78 7.68 -3.25
N HIS A 346 -7.11 6.58 -2.85
CA HIS A 346 -6.82 6.32 -1.45
C HIS A 346 -5.92 7.41 -0.84
N SER A 347 -4.90 7.87 -1.58
CA SER A 347 -3.98 8.91 -1.13
C SER A 347 -4.65 10.28 -1.08
N TRP A 348 -5.40 10.66 -2.12
CA TRP A 348 -6.25 11.85 -2.14
C TRP A 348 -7.07 11.95 -0.85
N GLY A 349 -7.86 10.91 -0.57
CA GLY A 349 -8.69 10.83 0.61
C GLY A 349 -7.95 10.92 1.94
N PHE A 350 -6.77 10.27 2.03
CA PHE A 350 -5.94 10.29 3.23
C PHE A 350 -5.52 11.72 3.56
N PHE A 351 -4.88 12.40 2.61
CA PHE A 351 -4.23 13.68 2.84
C PHE A 351 -5.23 14.84 2.91
N VAL A 352 -6.32 14.77 2.13
CA VAL A 352 -7.44 15.72 2.25
C VAL A 352 -8.02 15.67 3.66
N ILE A 353 -8.36 14.48 4.15
CA ILE A 353 -8.94 14.35 5.49
C ILE A 353 -7.91 14.77 6.56
N LEU A 354 -6.64 14.41 6.42
CA LEU A 354 -5.58 14.79 7.35
C LEU A 354 -5.38 16.31 7.43
N SER A 355 -5.32 17.00 6.30
CA SER A 355 -5.02 18.44 6.25
C SER A 355 -6.20 19.29 6.71
N TRP A 356 -7.43 18.89 6.37
CA TRP A 356 -8.61 19.73 6.54
C TRP A 356 -9.43 19.41 7.79
N MET A 357 -9.25 18.24 8.41
CA MET A 357 -10.03 17.85 9.58
C MET A 357 -9.90 18.83 10.77
N PRO A 358 -8.69 19.26 11.19
CA PRO A 358 -8.58 20.23 12.28
C PRO A 358 -9.22 21.58 11.94
N ILE A 359 -9.02 22.03 10.70
CA ILE A 359 -9.58 23.29 10.18
C ILE A 359 -11.10 23.23 10.18
N TYR A 360 -11.69 22.12 9.73
CA TYR A 360 -13.13 21.92 9.70
C TYR A 360 -13.77 22.03 11.08
N PHE A 361 -13.19 21.39 12.10
CA PHE A 361 -13.72 21.50 13.47
C PHE A 361 -13.58 22.91 14.03
N ASN A 362 -12.45 23.58 13.81
CA ASN A 362 -12.24 24.94 14.28
C ASN A 362 -13.18 25.95 13.59
N THR A 363 -13.33 25.85 12.26
CA THR A 363 -14.08 26.83 11.46
C THR A 363 -15.60 26.64 11.52
N ILE A 364 -16.10 25.39 11.51
CA ILE A 364 -17.54 25.11 11.48
C ILE A 364 -18.14 24.98 12.87
N TYR A 365 -17.41 24.36 13.79
CA TYR A 365 -17.92 24.06 15.13
C TYR A 365 -17.30 24.93 16.23
N HIS A 366 -16.36 25.81 15.88
CA HIS A 366 -15.68 26.72 16.80
C HIS A 366 -15.10 26.02 18.04
N VAL A 367 -14.72 24.74 17.89
CA VAL A 367 -14.16 23.95 18.98
C VAL A 367 -12.71 24.36 19.21
N ASP A 368 -12.34 24.40 20.48
CA ASP A 368 -11.00 24.77 20.90
C ASP A 368 -9.95 23.81 20.31
N LEU A 369 -8.75 24.32 20.01
CA LEU A 369 -7.69 23.60 19.28
C LEU A 369 -7.33 22.26 19.94
N ARG A 370 -7.34 22.22 21.28
CA ARG A 370 -7.08 21.00 22.05
C ARG A 370 -8.15 19.94 21.85
N GLN A 371 -9.43 20.33 21.78
CA GLN A 371 -10.53 19.39 21.56
C GLN A 371 -10.56 18.92 20.10
N ALA A 372 -10.29 19.83 19.15
CA ALA A 372 -10.16 19.48 17.73
C ALA A 372 -9.04 18.46 17.48
N ALA A 373 -7.93 18.53 18.22
CA ALA A 373 -6.86 17.53 18.15
C ALA A 373 -7.32 16.13 18.60
N TRP A 374 -8.10 16.03 19.69
CA TRP A 374 -8.67 14.75 20.14
C TRP A 374 -9.66 14.16 19.13
N PHE A 375 -10.56 14.98 18.59
CA PHE A 375 -11.46 14.56 17.51
C PHE A 375 -10.70 14.13 16.25
N SER A 376 -9.50 14.67 16.03
CA SER A 376 -8.65 14.32 14.90
C SER A 376 -7.82 13.07 15.10
N ALA A 377 -7.52 12.68 16.34
CA ALA A 377 -6.73 11.48 16.64
C ALA A 377 -7.55 10.18 16.52
N ALA A 378 -8.81 10.20 16.96
CA ALA A 378 -9.68 9.01 16.99
C ALA A 378 -9.85 8.31 15.61
N PRO A 379 -10.05 9.01 14.48
CA PRO A 379 -10.12 8.38 13.16
C PRO A 379 -8.90 7.54 12.78
N TRP A 380 -7.69 8.00 13.12
CA TRP A 380 -6.44 7.31 12.77
C TRP A 380 -6.23 6.04 13.61
N CYS A 381 -6.55 6.10 14.90
CA CYS A 381 -6.55 4.91 15.75
C CYS A 381 -7.57 3.88 15.25
N MET A 382 -8.76 4.33 14.85
CA MET A 382 -9.78 3.46 14.27
C MET A 382 -9.31 2.83 12.95
N MET A 383 -8.59 3.56 12.10
CA MET A 383 -8.01 3.02 10.86
C MET A 383 -7.02 1.89 11.15
N ALA A 384 -6.15 2.05 12.15
CA ALA A 384 -5.19 1.03 12.55
C ALA A 384 -5.91 -0.25 13.01
N PHE A 385 -6.93 -0.09 13.85
CA PHE A 385 -7.73 -1.21 14.35
C PHE A 385 -8.51 -1.92 13.23
N ILE A 386 -9.30 -1.17 12.46
CA ILE A 386 -10.11 -1.74 11.37
C ILE A 386 -9.23 -2.33 10.26
N GLY A 387 -8.03 -1.78 10.01
CA GLY A 387 -7.09 -2.35 9.04
C GLY A 387 -6.73 -3.81 9.32
N TYR A 388 -6.52 -4.17 10.60
CA TYR A 388 -6.31 -5.56 11.01
C TYR A 388 -7.55 -6.42 10.75
N PHE A 389 -8.74 -5.96 11.17
CA PHE A 389 -9.99 -6.70 10.98
C PHE A 389 -10.35 -6.87 9.50
N ALA A 390 -10.09 -5.85 8.68
CA ALA A 390 -10.25 -5.93 7.23
C ALA A 390 -9.34 -7.03 6.65
N GLY A 391 -8.07 -7.08 7.08
CA GLY A 391 -7.17 -8.17 6.71
C GLY A 391 -7.71 -9.54 7.14
N PHE A 392 -8.22 -9.63 8.37
CA PHE A 392 -8.82 -10.85 8.91
C PHE A 392 -10.02 -11.34 8.08
N ILE A 393 -10.95 -10.42 7.75
CA ILE A 393 -12.13 -10.70 6.93
C ILE A 393 -11.71 -11.17 5.55
N SER A 394 -10.79 -10.44 4.90
CA SER A 394 -10.31 -10.78 3.56
C SER A 394 -9.71 -12.18 3.50
N ASP A 395 -8.84 -12.51 4.45
CA ASP A 395 -8.19 -13.81 4.49
C ASP A 395 -9.20 -14.94 4.78
N THR A 396 -10.19 -14.67 5.64
CA THR A 396 -11.28 -15.63 5.94
C THR A 396 -12.16 -15.89 4.72
N LEU A 397 -12.46 -14.86 3.91
CA LEU A 397 -13.23 -15.02 2.67
C LEU A 397 -12.51 -15.92 1.66
N ILE A 398 -11.20 -15.75 1.52
CA ILE A 398 -10.36 -16.58 0.63
C ILE A 398 -10.28 -18.01 1.17
N GLN A 399 -10.09 -18.20 2.47
CA GLN A 399 -10.05 -19.53 3.09
C GLN A 399 -11.38 -20.29 2.97
N ARG A 400 -12.51 -19.58 2.92
CA ARG A 400 -13.85 -20.15 2.68
C ARG A 400 -14.13 -20.48 1.21
N GLY A 401 -13.17 -20.24 0.30
CA GLY A 401 -13.28 -20.59 -1.12
C GLY A 401 -13.76 -19.46 -2.03
N THR A 402 -13.85 -18.22 -1.55
CA THR A 402 -14.12 -17.06 -2.42
C THR A 402 -12.91 -16.80 -3.32
N SER A 403 -13.12 -16.46 -4.59
CA SER A 403 -12.00 -16.12 -5.49
C SER A 403 -11.25 -14.88 -4.98
N ILE A 404 -9.94 -14.83 -5.24
CA ILE A 404 -9.08 -13.70 -4.84
C ILE A 404 -9.62 -12.40 -5.47
N THR A 405 -9.92 -12.43 -6.78
CA THR A 405 -10.49 -11.30 -7.51
C THR A 405 -11.75 -10.75 -6.84
N LEU A 406 -12.71 -11.62 -6.52
CA LEU A 406 -13.96 -11.20 -5.90
C LEU A 406 -13.71 -10.62 -4.51
N THR A 407 -12.84 -11.25 -3.72
CA THR A 407 -12.46 -10.75 -2.39
C THR A 407 -11.85 -9.35 -2.50
N ARG A 408 -10.87 -9.13 -3.38
CA ARG A 408 -10.25 -7.80 -3.57
C ARG A 408 -11.24 -6.75 -4.06
N LYS A 409 -12.19 -7.13 -4.92
CA LYS A 409 -13.30 -6.25 -5.36
C LYS A 409 -14.22 -5.85 -4.22
N ILE A 410 -14.64 -6.80 -3.38
CA ILE A 410 -15.47 -6.54 -2.20
C ILE A 410 -14.74 -5.60 -1.23
N MET A 411 -13.51 -5.95 -0.85
CA MET A 411 -12.72 -5.17 0.11
C MET A 411 -12.49 -3.74 -0.40
N GLN A 412 -12.13 -3.56 -1.67
CA GLN A 412 -11.92 -2.22 -2.23
C GLN A 412 -13.23 -1.43 -2.38
N THR A 413 -14.33 -2.09 -2.71
CA THR A 413 -15.65 -1.44 -2.81
C THR A 413 -16.07 -0.87 -1.46
N ILE A 414 -15.89 -1.63 -0.37
CA ILE A 414 -16.10 -1.13 1.00
C ILE A 414 -15.16 0.05 1.29
N GLY A 415 -13.89 -0.08 0.88
CA GLY A 415 -12.86 0.94 1.06
C GLY A 415 -13.08 2.26 0.31
N PHE A 416 -14.01 2.33 -0.66
CA PHE A 416 -14.36 3.55 -1.39
C PHE A 416 -15.80 4.00 -1.16
N LEU A 417 -16.78 3.10 -1.29
CA LEU A 417 -18.18 3.46 -1.06
C LEU A 417 -18.45 3.78 0.41
N GLY A 418 -17.81 3.06 1.34
CA GLY A 418 -17.94 3.29 2.77
C GLY A 418 -17.57 4.74 3.16
N PRO A 419 -16.33 5.19 2.86
CA PRO A 419 -15.95 6.59 3.06
C PRO A 419 -16.83 7.56 2.28
N GLY A 420 -17.18 7.26 1.02
CA GLY A 420 -18.05 8.13 0.21
C GLY A 420 -19.41 8.41 0.87
N ILE A 421 -20.08 7.37 1.39
CA ILE A 421 -21.37 7.49 2.09
C ILE A 421 -21.17 8.24 3.42
N ALA A 422 -20.12 7.92 4.17
CA ALA A 422 -19.84 8.57 5.45
C ALA A 422 -19.53 10.08 5.28
N LEU A 423 -18.86 10.48 4.21
CA LEU A 423 -18.63 11.90 3.88
C LEU A 423 -19.93 12.62 3.51
N VAL A 424 -20.88 11.95 2.85
CA VAL A 424 -22.23 12.51 2.63
C VAL A 424 -22.95 12.67 3.97
N GLY A 425 -22.86 11.69 4.87
CA GLY A 425 -23.40 11.77 6.23
C GLY A 425 -22.82 12.95 7.03
N LEU A 426 -21.51 13.18 6.90
CA LEU A 426 -20.81 14.30 7.53
C LEU A 426 -21.39 15.66 7.13
N THR A 427 -21.85 15.84 5.88
CA THR A 427 -22.48 17.11 5.46
C THR A 427 -23.73 17.48 6.26
N ARG A 428 -24.40 16.49 6.86
CA ARG A 428 -25.61 16.69 7.69
C ARG A 428 -25.33 16.70 9.19
N ALA A 429 -24.06 16.63 9.61
CA ALA A 429 -23.70 16.61 11.02
C ALA A 429 -24.01 17.98 11.67
N ARG A 430 -24.81 17.96 12.75
CA ARG A 430 -25.20 19.18 13.50
C ARG A 430 -24.36 19.41 14.76
N SER A 431 -23.55 18.44 15.17
CA SER A 431 -22.69 18.55 16.34
C SER A 431 -21.27 18.04 16.05
N PRO A 432 -20.25 18.57 16.74
CA PRO A 432 -18.86 18.15 16.54
C PRO A 432 -18.65 16.65 16.84
N LEU A 433 -19.35 16.10 17.84
CA LEU A 433 -19.29 14.66 18.15
C LEU A 433 -19.80 13.80 17.00
N VAL A 434 -20.93 14.18 16.40
CA VAL A 434 -21.51 13.46 15.25
C VAL A 434 -20.62 13.59 14.02
N ALA A 435 -20.03 14.76 13.79
CA ALA A 435 -19.05 14.95 12.71
C ALA A 435 -17.80 14.08 12.91
N SER A 436 -17.27 14.02 14.13
CA SER A 436 -16.13 13.17 14.47
C SER A 436 -16.47 11.69 14.31
N ALA A 437 -17.69 11.26 14.64
CA ALA A 437 -18.14 9.89 14.44
C ALA A 437 -18.20 9.52 12.96
N TRP A 438 -18.76 10.40 12.11
CA TRP A 438 -18.77 10.18 10.66
C TRP A 438 -17.37 10.14 10.04
N LEU A 439 -16.47 11.01 10.48
CA LEU A 439 -15.06 10.99 10.04
C LEU A 439 -14.34 9.72 10.49
N THR A 440 -14.57 9.30 11.74
CA THR A 440 -14.00 8.06 12.28
C THR A 440 -14.49 6.84 11.49
N LEU A 441 -15.79 6.80 11.15
CA LEU A 441 -16.35 5.76 10.30
C LEU A 441 -15.77 5.82 8.88
N ALA A 442 -15.64 7.00 8.27
CA ALA A 442 -15.09 7.17 6.93
C ALA A 442 -13.65 6.67 6.86
N VAL A 443 -12.79 7.13 7.76
CA VAL A 443 -11.37 6.76 7.81
C VAL A 443 -11.19 5.29 8.21
N GLY A 444 -12.05 4.77 9.09
CA GLY A 444 -12.12 3.37 9.45
C GLY A 444 -12.45 2.45 8.26
N LEU A 445 -13.55 2.72 7.54
CA LEU A 445 -13.96 1.93 6.37
C LEU A 445 -12.92 2.00 5.25
N LYS A 446 -12.23 3.14 5.10
CA LYS A 446 -11.14 3.30 4.15
C LYS A 446 -10.00 2.28 4.36
N ALA A 447 -9.81 1.78 5.58
CA ALA A 447 -8.80 0.76 5.90
C ALA A 447 -9.00 -0.55 5.12
N PHE A 448 -10.23 -0.85 4.70
CA PHE A 448 -10.50 -2.01 3.83
C PHE A 448 -9.76 -1.94 2.49
N GLY A 449 -9.44 -0.73 2.01
CA GLY A 449 -8.62 -0.54 0.81
C GLY A 449 -7.20 -1.12 0.95
N LEU A 450 -6.65 -1.20 2.16
CA LEU A 450 -5.34 -1.84 2.40
C LEU A 450 -5.37 -3.34 2.09
N SER A 451 -6.52 -3.99 2.32
CA SER A 451 -6.74 -5.40 1.93
C SER A 451 -7.31 -5.56 0.52
N GLY A 452 -7.68 -4.45 -0.13
CA GLY A 452 -8.16 -4.39 -1.51
C GLY A 452 -7.02 -4.22 -2.50
N PHE A 453 -6.57 -2.98 -2.73
CA PHE A 453 -5.58 -2.70 -3.77
C PHE A 453 -4.13 -3.03 -3.37
N LEU A 454 -3.75 -2.77 -2.11
CA LEU A 454 -2.34 -2.83 -1.69
C LEU A 454 -1.81 -4.28 -1.70
N VAL A 455 -2.61 -5.24 -1.23
CA VAL A 455 -2.30 -6.68 -1.31
C VAL A 455 -2.36 -7.19 -2.76
N ASN A 456 -3.18 -6.57 -3.62
CA ASN A 456 -3.36 -7.02 -5.00
C ASN A 456 -2.13 -6.75 -5.90
N LEU A 457 -1.31 -5.73 -5.56
CA LEU A 457 -0.06 -5.42 -6.28
C LEU A 457 0.87 -6.63 -6.43
N GLN A 458 1.03 -7.40 -5.34
CA GLN A 458 1.88 -8.59 -5.27
C GLN A 458 1.20 -9.87 -5.80
N GLU A 459 -0.12 -9.84 -6.04
CA GLU A 459 -0.89 -10.97 -6.58
C GLU A 459 -0.90 -10.94 -8.12
N ILE A 460 -1.13 -9.76 -8.71
CA ILE A 460 -1.14 -9.55 -10.16
C ILE A 460 0.26 -9.74 -10.77
N ALA A 461 1.29 -9.16 -10.15
CA ALA A 461 2.65 -9.11 -10.71
C ALA A 461 3.74 -9.44 -9.68
N PRO A 462 3.88 -10.70 -9.20
CA PRO A 462 4.85 -11.03 -8.15
C PRO A 462 6.32 -10.66 -8.47
N GLN A 463 6.70 -10.63 -9.75
CA GLN A 463 8.05 -10.30 -10.22
C GLN A 463 8.32 -8.81 -10.34
N TYR A 464 7.27 -8.00 -10.51
CA TYR A 464 7.34 -6.55 -10.71
C TYR A 464 6.56 -5.80 -9.62
N ALA A 465 6.34 -6.45 -8.47
CA ALA A 465 5.46 -5.96 -7.42
C ALA A 465 5.99 -4.68 -6.79
N GLY A 466 7.32 -4.57 -6.62
CA GLY A 466 7.96 -3.36 -6.12
C GLY A 466 7.77 -2.19 -7.08
N VAL A 467 8.07 -2.36 -8.36
CA VAL A 467 7.92 -1.31 -9.38
C VAL A 467 6.46 -0.86 -9.53
N LEU A 468 5.52 -1.80 -9.55
CA LEU A 468 4.08 -1.52 -9.64
C LEU A 468 3.58 -0.75 -8.42
N HIS A 469 4.07 -1.10 -7.23
CA HIS A 469 3.81 -0.33 -6.01
C HIS A 469 4.39 1.07 -6.13
N GLY A 470 5.64 1.21 -6.59
CA GLY A 470 6.30 2.50 -6.79
C GLY A 470 5.52 3.44 -7.71
N MET A 471 5.13 2.96 -8.90
CA MET A 471 4.32 3.74 -9.84
C MET A 471 2.98 4.17 -9.23
N SER A 472 2.30 3.25 -8.55
CA SER A 472 1.02 3.53 -7.89
C SER A 472 1.19 4.57 -6.78
N ASN A 473 2.27 4.49 -5.99
CA ASN A 473 2.57 5.40 -4.88
C ASN A 473 2.96 6.80 -5.35
N THR A 474 3.70 6.93 -6.45
CA THR A 474 3.99 8.23 -7.08
C THR A 474 2.70 8.91 -7.54
N ALA A 475 1.81 8.20 -8.24
CA ALA A 475 0.50 8.74 -8.61
C ALA A 475 -0.35 9.10 -7.37
N GLY A 476 -0.27 8.28 -6.32
CA GLY A 476 -0.78 8.55 -4.97
C GLY A 476 -0.36 9.90 -4.41
N THR A 477 0.94 10.14 -4.45
CA THR A 477 1.57 11.37 -3.92
C THR A 477 1.15 12.59 -4.73
N LEU A 478 1.12 12.51 -6.07
CA LEU A 478 0.58 13.57 -6.91
C LEU A 478 -0.89 13.88 -6.58
N ALA A 479 -1.72 12.86 -6.45
CA ALA A 479 -3.13 13.02 -6.10
C ALA A 479 -3.30 13.65 -4.70
N ALA A 480 -2.43 13.33 -3.75
CA ALA A 480 -2.41 13.94 -2.43
C ALA A 480 -2.07 15.44 -2.48
N ILE A 481 -1.05 15.82 -3.25
CA ILE A 481 -0.65 17.23 -3.44
C ILE A 481 -1.79 18.01 -4.10
N ILE A 482 -2.33 17.49 -5.19
CA ILE A 482 -3.44 18.13 -5.91
C ILE A 482 -4.68 18.21 -5.02
N GLY A 483 -5.00 17.17 -4.26
CA GLY A 483 -6.16 17.14 -3.38
C GLY A 483 -6.07 18.14 -2.23
N THR A 484 -4.91 18.24 -1.58
CA THR A 484 -4.72 19.16 -0.45
C THR A 484 -4.74 20.63 -0.87
N VAL A 485 -4.02 20.98 -1.95
CA VAL A 485 -4.00 22.34 -2.50
C VAL A 485 -5.33 22.69 -3.15
N GLY A 486 -5.87 21.77 -3.96
CA GLY A 486 -7.13 21.93 -4.67
C GLY A 486 -8.32 22.10 -3.74
N ALA A 487 -8.35 21.41 -2.59
CA ALA A 487 -9.36 21.62 -1.55
C ALA A 487 -9.41 23.08 -1.07
N GLY A 488 -8.25 23.71 -0.88
CA GLY A 488 -8.18 25.08 -0.38
C GLY A 488 -8.74 26.08 -1.37
N PHE A 489 -8.25 26.03 -2.61
CA PHE A 489 -8.80 26.85 -3.68
C PHE A 489 -10.29 26.57 -3.93
N PHE A 490 -10.73 25.32 -3.83
CA PHE A 490 -12.14 24.98 -4.01
C PHE A 490 -13.00 25.64 -2.93
N VAL A 491 -12.58 25.58 -1.66
CA VAL A 491 -13.33 26.20 -0.56
C VAL A 491 -13.30 27.73 -0.67
N GLU A 492 -12.18 28.34 -1.09
CA GLU A 492 -12.10 29.78 -1.32
C GLU A 492 -13.00 30.26 -2.47
N LEU A 493 -13.04 29.53 -3.59
CA LEU A 493 -13.81 29.90 -4.77
C LEU A 493 -15.31 29.61 -4.64
N VAL A 494 -15.66 28.44 -4.10
CA VAL A 494 -17.05 27.95 -4.02
C VAL A 494 -17.71 28.36 -2.70
N GLY A 495 -16.92 28.66 -1.67
CA GLY A 495 -17.42 29.05 -0.34
C GLY A 495 -18.08 27.91 0.45
N SER A 496 -17.98 26.65 -0.01
CA SER A 496 -18.68 25.52 0.60
C SER A 496 -17.79 24.30 0.82
N PHE A 497 -17.55 24.00 2.10
CA PHE A 497 -16.88 22.77 2.53
C PHE A 497 -17.71 21.52 2.19
N GLN A 498 -19.05 21.64 2.27
CA GLN A 498 -19.96 20.55 1.91
C GLN A 498 -19.82 20.17 0.43
N GLY A 499 -19.68 21.15 -0.46
CA GLY A 499 -19.47 20.91 -1.89
C GLY A 499 -18.21 20.08 -2.15
N PHE A 500 -17.12 20.37 -1.44
CA PHE A 500 -15.87 19.63 -1.58
C PHE A 500 -15.96 18.19 -1.03
N LEU A 501 -16.67 17.97 0.07
CA LEU A 501 -16.94 16.63 0.60
C LEU A 501 -17.78 15.79 -0.37
N LEU A 502 -18.78 16.40 -1.01
CA LEU A 502 -19.61 15.74 -2.04
C LEU A 502 -18.79 15.41 -3.29
N LEU A 503 -17.92 16.31 -3.73
CA LEU A 503 -16.97 16.04 -4.83
C LEU A 503 -16.09 14.84 -4.50
N THR A 504 -15.52 14.80 -3.29
CA THR A 504 -14.68 13.66 -2.86
C THR A 504 -15.48 12.35 -2.80
N SER A 505 -16.74 12.39 -2.36
CA SER A 505 -17.64 11.24 -2.37
C SER A 505 -17.93 10.73 -3.79
N LEU A 506 -18.19 11.64 -4.74
CA LEU A 506 -18.38 11.30 -6.15
C LEU A 506 -17.12 10.67 -6.75
N LEU A 507 -15.95 11.22 -6.45
CA LEU A 507 -14.67 10.68 -6.89
C LEU A 507 -14.45 9.24 -6.37
N TYR A 508 -14.78 8.96 -5.11
CA TYR A 508 -14.73 7.59 -4.59
C TYR A 508 -15.67 6.64 -5.32
N LEU A 509 -16.89 7.07 -5.66
CA LEU A 509 -17.85 6.26 -6.41
C LEU A 509 -17.31 5.93 -7.81
N LEU A 510 -16.76 6.91 -8.51
CA LEU A 510 -16.14 6.71 -9.84
C LEU A 510 -14.94 5.76 -9.77
N ALA A 511 -14.08 5.90 -8.75
CA ALA A 511 -12.95 5.00 -8.53
C ALA A 511 -13.40 3.57 -8.20
N ALA A 512 -14.48 3.40 -7.42
CA ALA A 512 -15.05 2.10 -7.13
C ALA A 512 -15.62 1.42 -8.37
N LEU A 513 -16.29 2.16 -9.25
CA LEU A 513 -16.78 1.64 -10.54
C LEU A 513 -15.61 1.18 -11.40
N PHE A 514 -14.60 2.04 -11.58
CA PHE A 514 -13.41 1.71 -12.38
C PHE A 514 -12.64 0.50 -11.83
N TRP A 515 -12.51 0.39 -10.50
CA TRP A 515 -11.91 -0.77 -9.86
C TRP A 515 -12.72 -2.04 -10.13
N ASN A 516 -14.04 -2.01 -9.96
CA ASN A 516 -14.87 -3.19 -10.14
C ASN A 516 -14.90 -3.69 -11.59
N THR A 517 -14.76 -2.79 -12.57
CA THR A 517 -14.71 -3.17 -13.99
C THR A 517 -13.35 -3.76 -14.38
N TYR A 518 -12.23 -3.15 -13.96
CA TYR A 518 -10.90 -3.45 -14.52
C TYR A 518 -9.94 -4.22 -13.60
N SER A 519 -10.25 -4.33 -12.31
CA SER A 519 -9.39 -5.09 -11.40
C SER A 519 -9.52 -6.60 -11.60
N THR A 520 -8.39 -7.29 -11.45
CA THR A 520 -8.28 -8.74 -11.32
C THR A 520 -7.43 -9.06 -10.09
N GLY A 521 -7.63 -10.23 -9.48
CA GLY A 521 -6.73 -10.81 -8.47
C GLY A 521 -5.93 -11.99 -9.01
N GLU A 522 -6.08 -12.31 -10.29
CA GLU A 522 -5.32 -13.34 -10.97
C GLU A 522 -4.00 -12.77 -11.51
N ARG A 523 -3.01 -13.64 -11.66
CA ARG A 523 -1.70 -13.25 -12.19
C ARG A 523 -1.84 -12.79 -13.64
N VAL A 524 -1.34 -11.60 -13.94
CA VAL A 524 -1.32 -11.05 -15.29
C VAL A 524 0.05 -11.31 -15.91
N ASN A 525 0.10 -11.88 -17.11
CA ASN A 525 1.34 -11.98 -17.86
C ASN A 525 1.65 -10.62 -18.51
N PHE A 526 2.74 -9.99 -18.07
CA PHE A 526 3.21 -8.71 -18.59
C PHE A 526 4.31 -8.85 -19.66
N ASP A 527 4.81 -10.05 -19.89
CA ASP A 527 5.88 -10.30 -20.87
C ASP A 527 5.31 -10.61 -22.28
N ASP A 528 4.04 -11.00 -22.37
CA ASP A 528 3.33 -11.22 -23.64
C ASP A 528 2.57 -9.96 -24.08
N THR A 529 3.16 -9.22 -25.02
CA THR A 529 2.42 -8.29 -25.87
C THR A 529 2.12 -8.99 -27.20
N GLY A 530 0.88 -9.44 -27.35
CA GLY A 530 0.27 -9.66 -28.67
C GLY A 530 0.03 -8.35 -29.40
#